data_AF-A0A6I1NR40-F1
#
_entry.id   AF-A0A6I1NR40-F1
#
_cell.length_a   1.000
_cell.length_b   1.000
_cell.length_c   1.000
_cell.angle_alpha   90.00
_cell.angle_beta   90.00
_cell.angle_gamma   90.00
#
_symmetry.space_group_name_H-M   'P 1'
#
loop_
_entity.id
_entity.type
_entity.pdbx_description
1 polymer ?
#
loop_
_entity_poly.entity_id
_entity_poly.type
_entity_poly.pdbx_seq_one_letter_code
_entity_poly.pdbx_strand_id
1 'polypeptide(L)'
;QAITLTLEDEIDISRGDMLVRADEAAPHVSQSFDAHLVAMGETPLRPGKEYGFKLAGKYVTGRIESILHRTDVNTLQNGPAEALALNEIGLCRISLNSLAVFDSYRSCRGSGSLIMIDRLSNGTVAAGMIGQTVESAVDSQSPWQRFEQELSQLLRKHYPDMTLAQLAQRLAERAGD
;
A
#
# COMPACT_ATOMS: atom_id res chain seq x y z
N GLN A 1 -6.02 -19.14 15.21
CA GLN A 1 -5.54 -19.05 16.60
C GLN A 1 -5.47 -17.57 16.96
N ALA A 2 -5.92 -17.16 18.14
CA ALA A 2 -5.78 -15.79 18.62
C ALA A 2 -4.61 -15.75 19.61
N ILE A 3 -3.79 -14.71 19.52
CA ILE A 3 -2.64 -14.48 20.39
C ILE A 3 -2.68 -13.06 20.95
N THR A 4 -1.97 -12.84 22.05
CA THR A 4 -1.71 -11.52 22.63
C THR A 4 -0.20 -11.35 22.71
N LEU A 5 0.31 -10.23 22.22
CA LEU A 5 1.73 -9.88 22.24
C LEU A 5 1.98 -8.86 23.35
N THR A 6 3.12 -8.99 24.01
CA THR A 6 3.64 -7.99 24.97
C THR A 6 4.96 -7.48 24.40
N LEU A 7 5.20 -6.18 24.53
CA LEU A 7 6.42 -5.52 24.08
C LEU A 7 7.27 -5.14 25.29
N GLU A 8 8.58 -5.09 25.09
CA GLU A 8 9.52 -4.66 26.13
C GLU A 8 9.41 -3.15 26.38
N ASP A 9 9.22 -2.38 25.30
CA ASP A 9 9.10 -0.93 25.34
C ASP A 9 7.65 -0.45 25.26
N GLU A 10 7.38 0.73 25.84
CA GLU A 10 6.11 1.45 25.70
C GLU A 10 6.05 2.12 24.32
N ILE A 11 5.53 1.38 23.33
CA ILE A 11 5.28 1.88 21.98
C ILE A 11 3.80 2.20 21.82
N ASP A 12 3.48 3.36 21.25
CA ASP A 12 2.10 3.73 20.90
C ASP A 12 1.62 2.89 19.71
N ILE A 13 0.66 1.99 19.96
CA ILE A 13 0.09 1.07 18.97
C ILE A 13 -1.42 1.14 19.06
N SER A 14 -2.05 1.39 17.92
CA SER A 14 -3.49 1.50 17.78
C SER A 14 -4.09 0.35 16.97
N ARG A 15 -5.41 0.21 17.07
CA ARG A 15 -6.13 -0.80 16.29
C ARG A 15 -6.00 -0.52 14.79
N GLY A 16 -5.52 -1.51 14.05
CA GLY A 16 -5.31 -1.42 12.61
C GLY A 16 -3.86 -1.18 12.23
N ASP A 17 -2.97 -0.95 13.20
CA ASP A 17 -1.54 -0.96 12.98
C ASP A 17 -1.05 -2.38 12.74
N MET A 18 0.01 -2.49 11.95
CA MET A 18 0.61 -3.77 11.57
C MET A 18 1.97 -3.90 12.22
N LEU A 19 2.13 -4.94 13.05
CA LEU A 19 3.43 -5.32 13.58
C LEU A 19 4.13 -6.21 12.56
N VAL A 20 5.35 -5.81 12.18
CA VAL A 20 6.18 -6.50 11.20
C VAL A 20 7.54 -6.78 11.79
N ARG A 21 8.24 -7.79 11.27
CA ARG A 21 9.62 -8.02 11.65
C ARG A 21 10.52 -6.93 11.05
N ALA A 22 11.50 -6.48 11.82
CA ALA A 22 12.41 -5.41 11.40
C ALA A 22 13.38 -5.82 10.27
N ASP A 23 13.61 -7.11 10.09
CA ASP A 23 14.50 -7.69 9.07
C ASP A 23 13.78 -8.08 7.77
N GLU A 24 12.47 -7.89 7.70
CA GLU A 24 11.67 -8.16 6.50
C GLU A 24 11.35 -6.91 5.70
N ALA A 25 11.07 -7.10 4.41
CA ALA A 25 10.59 -6.02 3.57
C ALA A 25 9.30 -5.43 4.15
N ALA A 26 9.30 -4.11 4.37
CA ALA A 26 8.14 -3.43 4.92
C ALA A 26 6.95 -3.51 3.95
N PRO A 27 5.72 -3.65 4.49
CA PRO A 27 4.51 -3.58 3.69
C PRO A 27 4.36 -2.18 3.07
N HIS A 28 3.52 -2.08 2.05
CA HIS A 28 3.26 -0.80 1.41
C HIS A 28 2.42 0.09 2.32
N VAL A 29 2.79 1.36 2.41
CA VAL A 29 2.05 2.39 3.16
C VAL A 29 1.64 3.49 2.19
N SER A 30 0.36 3.56 1.86
CA SER A 30 -0.13 4.52 0.86
C SER A 30 -1.60 4.86 1.07
N GLN A 31 -2.03 5.96 0.47
CA GLN A 31 -3.43 6.35 0.33
C GLN A 31 -4.03 5.93 -1.01
N SER A 32 -3.25 5.33 -1.90
CA SER A 32 -3.74 4.89 -3.20
C SER A 32 -3.08 3.58 -3.64
N PHE A 33 -3.90 2.72 -4.27
CA PHE A 33 -3.50 1.45 -4.83
C PHE A 33 -4.51 0.97 -5.86
N ASP A 34 -4.08 0.05 -6.73
CA ASP A 34 -4.96 -0.62 -7.67
C ASP A 34 -5.41 -1.97 -7.09
N ALA A 35 -6.70 -2.28 -7.19
CA ALA A 35 -7.27 -3.52 -6.70
C ALA A 35 -8.27 -4.10 -7.70
N HIS A 36 -8.26 -5.43 -7.83
CA HIS A 36 -9.34 -6.14 -8.51
C HIS A 36 -10.53 -6.20 -7.58
N LEU A 37 -11.63 -5.55 -7.97
CA LEU A 37 -12.89 -5.56 -7.25
C LEU A 37 -13.89 -6.49 -7.92
N VAL A 38 -14.62 -7.24 -7.11
CA VAL A 38 -15.82 -7.98 -7.50
C VAL A 38 -17.01 -7.23 -6.91
N ALA A 39 -17.88 -6.70 -7.77
CA ALA A 39 -19.08 -6.01 -7.34
C ALA A 39 -20.12 -7.02 -6.80
N MET A 40 -20.65 -6.73 -5.61
CA MET A 40 -21.57 -7.62 -4.89
C MET A 40 -22.94 -6.99 -4.63
N GLY A 41 -23.08 -5.67 -4.81
CA GLY A 41 -24.34 -4.95 -4.64
C GLY A 41 -25.12 -4.83 -5.94
N GLU A 42 -26.45 -4.68 -5.83
CA GLU A 42 -27.33 -4.40 -6.98
C GLU A 42 -27.06 -3.01 -7.58
N THR A 43 -26.68 -2.04 -6.75
CA THR A 43 -26.29 -0.71 -7.20
C THR A 43 -24.90 -0.76 -7.84
N PRO A 44 -24.75 -0.37 -9.12
CA PRO A 44 -23.45 -0.40 -9.79
C PRO A 44 -22.41 0.46 -9.08
N LEU A 45 -21.19 -0.06 -8.96
CA LEU A 45 -20.06 0.68 -8.43
C LEU A 45 -19.62 1.70 -9.47
N ARG A 46 -19.58 2.98 -9.07
CA ARG A 46 -19.14 4.09 -9.92
C ARG A 46 -18.00 4.84 -9.25
N PRO A 47 -17.04 5.38 -10.02
CA PRO A 47 -16.04 6.29 -9.50
C PRO A 47 -16.67 7.50 -8.79
N GLY A 48 -15.96 8.05 -7.81
CA GLY A 48 -16.31 9.30 -7.12
C GLY A 48 -17.18 9.14 -5.87
N LYS A 49 -18.00 8.08 -5.75
CA LYS A 49 -18.77 7.83 -4.52
C LYS A 49 -17.84 7.39 -3.39
N GLU A 50 -18.09 7.91 -2.19
CA GLU A 50 -17.32 7.56 -0.99
C GLU A 50 -17.87 6.28 -0.34
N TYR A 51 -16.95 5.40 0.07
CA TYR A 51 -17.21 4.12 0.72
C TYR A 51 -16.32 3.93 1.95
N GLY A 52 -16.70 2.99 2.81
CA GLY A 52 -15.81 2.42 3.81
C GLY A 52 -14.98 1.30 3.20
N PHE A 53 -13.69 1.27 3.49
CA PHE A 53 -12.76 0.20 3.12
C PHE A 53 -12.27 -0.45 4.39
N LYS A 54 -12.45 -1.77 4.48
CA LYS A 54 -11.87 -2.57 5.54
C LYS A 54 -10.84 -3.50 4.93
N LEU A 55 -9.59 -3.33 5.34
CA LEU A 55 -8.46 -4.12 4.88
C LEU A 55 -7.57 -4.48 6.07
N ALA A 56 -7.11 -5.73 6.11
CA ALA A 56 -6.47 -6.32 7.30
C ALA A 56 -7.30 -6.06 8.57
N GLY A 57 -6.80 -5.23 9.47
CA GLY A 57 -7.46 -4.78 10.71
C GLY A 57 -7.93 -3.32 10.70
N LYS A 58 -7.68 -2.58 9.62
CA LYS A 58 -7.95 -1.14 9.52
C LYS A 58 -9.26 -0.87 8.78
N TYR A 59 -10.02 0.10 9.28
CA TYR A 59 -11.15 0.69 8.59
C TYR A 59 -10.81 2.12 8.20
N VAL A 60 -11.03 2.47 6.94
CA VAL A 60 -10.70 3.79 6.39
C VAL A 60 -11.72 4.15 5.31
N THR A 61 -12.08 5.42 5.20
CA THR A 61 -12.96 5.88 4.12
C THR A 61 -12.16 6.23 2.87
N GLY A 62 -12.79 6.15 1.71
CA GLY A 62 -12.17 6.48 0.45
C GLY A 62 -13.16 6.39 -0.69
N ARG A 63 -12.67 6.33 -1.92
CA ARG A 63 -13.49 6.21 -3.13
C ARG A 63 -12.75 5.41 -4.20
N ILE A 64 -13.53 4.88 -5.14
CA ILE A 64 -12.98 4.47 -6.44
C ILE A 64 -12.65 5.76 -7.20
N GLU A 65 -11.38 5.97 -7.52
CA GLU A 65 -10.92 7.10 -8.33
C GLU A 65 -11.22 6.86 -9.80
N SER A 66 -10.92 5.66 -10.29
CA SER A 66 -11.18 5.26 -11.67
C SER A 66 -11.30 3.74 -11.81
N ILE A 67 -12.00 3.30 -12.85
CA ILE A 67 -12.00 1.91 -13.30
C ILE A 67 -11.03 1.82 -14.47
N LEU A 68 -9.92 1.10 -14.28
CA LEU A 68 -8.89 0.98 -15.31
C LEU A 68 -9.34 0.06 -16.44
N HIS A 69 -9.97 -1.07 -16.09
CA HIS A 69 -10.67 -1.95 -17.02
C HIS A 69 -11.60 -2.89 -16.26
N ARG A 70 -12.64 -3.37 -16.95
CA ARG A 70 -13.46 -4.51 -16.54
C ARG A 70 -12.92 -5.78 -17.18
N THR A 71 -12.88 -6.87 -16.42
CA THR A 71 -12.55 -8.20 -16.94
C THR A 71 -13.84 -8.99 -17.12
N ASP A 72 -14.09 -9.46 -18.33
CA ASP A 72 -15.21 -10.35 -18.61
C ASP A 72 -14.92 -11.75 -18.04
N VAL A 73 -15.84 -12.25 -17.21
CA VAL A 73 -15.65 -13.51 -16.48
C VAL A 73 -15.67 -14.76 -17.36
N ASN A 74 -16.31 -14.68 -18.54
CA ASN A 74 -16.45 -15.81 -19.45
C ASN A 74 -15.27 -15.90 -20.42
N THR A 75 -14.73 -14.76 -20.82
CA THR A 75 -13.69 -14.65 -21.85
C THR A 75 -12.31 -14.27 -21.30
N LEU A 76 -12.25 -13.78 -20.06
CA LEU A 76 -11.05 -13.22 -19.41
C LEU A 76 -10.44 -12.02 -20.14
N GLN A 77 -11.21 -11.39 -21.04
CA GLN A 77 -10.77 -10.22 -21.79
C GLN A 77 -11.03 -8.94 -21.00
N ASN A 78 -10.11 -7.98 -21.15
CA ASN A 78 -10.23 -6.67 -20.54
C ASN A 78 -10.89 -5.69 -21.51
N GLY A 79 -11.79 -4.87 -20.98
CA GLY A 79 -12.45 -3.80 -21.73
C GLY A 79 -12.67 -2.54 -20.89
N PRO A 80 -12.90 -1.39 -21.52
CA PRO A 80 -13.22 -0.16 -20.80
C PRO A 80 -14.58 -0.32 -20.08
N ALA A 81 -14.72 0.35 -18.93
CA ALA A 81 -15.97 0.40 -18.19
C ALA A 81 -16.06 1.68 -17.35
N GLU A 82 -17.26 2.27 -17.29
CA GLU A 82 -17.55 3.45 -16.46
C GLU A 82 -18.16 3.07 -15.10
N ALA A 83 -18.63 1.83 -14.97
CA ALA A 83 -19.22 1.27 -13.77
C ALA A 83 -19.01 -0.26 -13.73
N LEU A 84 -19.12 -0.85 -12.54
CA LEU A 84 -19.20 -2.30 -12.35
C LEU A 84 -20.59 -2.68 -11.82
N ALA A 85 -21.34 -3.45 -12.60
CA ALA A 85 -22.62 -4.03 -12.18
C ALA A 85 -22.41 -5.27 -11.30
N LEU A 86 -23.51 -5.77 -10.72
CA LEU A 86 -23.49 -6.97 -9.87
C LEU A 86 -22.74 -8.14 -10.56
N ASN A 87 -21.82 -8.76 -9.82
CA ASN A 87 -20.95 -9.85 -10.26
C ASN A 87 -19.91 -9.51 -11.34
N GLU A 88 -19.78 -8.24 -11.74
CA GLU A 88 -18.70 -7.82 -12.61
C GLU A 88 -17.39 -7.66 -11.83
N ILE A 89 -16.28 -7.93 -12.52
CA ILE A 89 -14.93 -7.80 -12.00
C ILE A 89 -14.22 -6.68 -12.74
N GLY A 90 -13.53 -5.80 -12.01
CA GLY A 90 -12.71 -4.77 -12.63
C GLY A 90 -11.48 -4.43 -11.83
N LEU A 91 -10.44 -3.99 -12.52
CA LEU A 91 -9.28 -3.35 -11.89
C LEU A 91 -9.64 -1.89 -11.65
N CYS A 92 -9.66 -1.49 -10.38
CA CYS A 92 -10.02 -0.16 -9.94
C CYS A 92 -8.86 0.50 -9.21
N ARG A 93 -8.66 1.80 -9.47
CA ARG A 93 -7.82 2.65 -8.63
C ARG A 93 -8.62 3.13 -7.44
N ILE A 94 -8.12 2.87 -6.24
CA ILE A 94 -8.75 3.27 -4.99
C ILE A 94 -7.93 4.39 -4.39
N SER A 95 -8.62 5.44 -3.93
CA SER A 95 -8.04 6.53 -3.16
C SER A 95 -8.68 6.57 -1.79
N LEU A 96 -7.85 6.56 -0.75
CA LEU A 96 -8.23 6.53 0.66
C LEU A 96 -7.97 7.90 1.31
N ASN A 97 -8.78 8.23 2.32
CA ASN A 97 -8.66 9.50 3.03
C ASN A 97 -7.54 9.51 4.09
N SER A 98 -6.94 8.35 4.38
CA SER A 98 -5.80 8.22 5.31
C SER A 98 -4.90 7.07 4.88
N LEU A 99 -3.65 7.07 5.38
CA LEU A 99 -2.67 6.03 5.04
C LEU A 99 -3.18 4.66 5.48
N ALA A 100 -3.07 3.69 4.59
CA ALA A 100 -3.30 2.29 4.90
C ALA A 100 -2.02 1.49 4.67
N VAL A 101 -1.85 0.47 5.51
CA VAL A 101 -0.76 -0.51 5.39
C VAL A 101 -1.33 -1.74 4.72
N PHE A 102 -0.71 -2.18 3.63
CA PHE A 102 -1.21 -3.30 2.84
C PHE A 102 -0.10 -3.97 2.05
N ASP A 103 -0.40 -5.17 1.59
CA ASP A 103 0.45 -5.95 0.69
C ASP A 103 -0.29 -6.21 -0.61
N SER A 104 0.42 -6.70 -1.63
CA SER A 104 -0.27 -7.35 -2.74
C SER A 104 -0.97 -8.61 -2.24
N TYR A 105 -2.15 -8.92 -2.77
CA TYR A 105 -2.86 -10.15 -2.42
C TYR A 105 -2.05 -11.43 -2.69
N ARG A 106 -1.14 -11.36 -3.68
CA ARG A 106 -0.25 -12.48 -4.03
C ARG A 106 0.86 -12.69 -2.99
N SER A 107 1.38 -11.62 -2.38
CA SER A 107 2.41 -11.73 -1.34
C SER A 107 1.81 -12.09 0.01
N CYS A 108 0.72 -11.43 0.42
CA CYS A 108 0.01 -11.74 1.66
C CYS A 108 -1.50 -11.58 1.49
N ARG A 109 -2.25 -12.69 1.62
CA ARG A 109 -3.71 -12.68 1.50
C ARG A 109 -4.40 -11.88 2.61
N GLY A 110 -3.83 -11.87 3.81
CA GLY A 110 -4.43 -11.21 4.98
C GLY A 110 -4.45 -9.69 4.85
N SER A 111 -3.34 -9.11 4.39
CA SER A 111 -3.15 -7.67 4.22
C SER A 111 -3.39 -7.17 2.80
N GLY A 112 -3.45 -8.07 1.81
CA GLY A 112 -3.80 -7.75 0.43
C GLY A 112 -5.27 -7.99 0.07
N SER A 113 -6.13 -8.35 1.03
CA SER A 113 -7.57 -8.42 0.81
C SER A 113 -8.30 -7.25 1.46
N LEU A 114 -9.40 -6.83 0.84
CA LEU A 114 -10.25 -5.77 1.35
C LEU A 114 -11.72 -6.05 1.06
N ILE A 115 -12.59 -5.39 1.81
CA ILE A 115 -14.01 -5.25 1.48
C ILE A 115 -14.38 -3.77 1.40
N MET A 116 -15.31 -3.47 0.50
CA MET A 116 -15.89 -2.14 0.35
C MET A 116 -17.30 -2.15 0.92
N ILE A 117 -17.61 -1.16 1.73
CA ILE A 117 -18.80 -1.08 2.58
C ILE A 117 -19.53 0.23 2.25
N ASP A 118 -20.83 0.15 1.98
CA ASP A 118 -21.66 1.34 1.83
C ASP A 118 -21.85 2.02 3.19
N ARG A 119 -21.58 3.32 3.26
CA ARG A 119 -21.59 4.08 4.52
C ARG A 119 -23.00 4.33 5.09
N LEU A 120 -24.05 4.19 4.26
CA LEU A 120 -25.42 4.43 4.67
C LEU A 120 -26.10 3.12 5.08
N SER A 121 -25.97 2.08 4.26
CA SER A 121 -26.60 0.77 4.55
C SER A 121 -25.74 -0.14 5.42
N ASN A 122 -24.45 0.15 5.58
CA ASN A 122 -23.44 -0.73 6.18
C ASN A 122 -23.29 -2.09 5.47
N GLY A 123 -23.86 -2.23 4.26
CA GLY A 123 -23.75 -3.43 3.45
C GLY A 123 -22.40 -3.52 2.74
N THR A 124 -21.86 -4.74 2.63
CA THR A 124 -20.69 -5.00 1.78
C THR A 124 -21.12 -4.92 0.32
N VAL A 125 -20.56 -3.96 -0.42
CA VAL A 125 -20.88 -3.72 -1.84
C VAL A 125 -19.84 -4.29 -2.79
N ALA A 126 -18.64 -4.60 -2.30
CA ALA A 126 -17.60 -5.26 -3.08
C ALA A 126 -16.60 -6.01 -2.19
N ALA A 127 -15.95 -7.02 -2.77
CA ALA A 127 -14.74 -7.64 -2.24
C ALA A 127 -13.57 -7.32 -3.17
N GLY A 128 -12.38 -7.14 -2.62
CA GLY A 128 -11.22 -6.69 -3.35
C GLY A 128 -9.93 -7.45 -3.05
N MET A 129 -9.12 -7.61 -4.08
CA MET A 129 -7.75 -8.12 -4.00
C MET A 129 -6.81 -7.03 -4.48
N ILE A 130 -5.92 -6.59 -3.60
CA ILE A 130 -4.93 -5.56 -3.91
C ILE A 130 -3.93 -6.15 -4.91
N GLY A 131 -3.75 -5.46 -6.03
CA GLY A 131 -2.85 -5.87 -7.11
C GLY A 131 -1.47 -5.26 -6.91
N GLN A 132 -1.03 -4.47 -7.89
CA GLN A 132 0.19 -3.68 -7.80
C GLN A 132 -0.10 -2.30 -7.22
N THR A 133 0.85 -1.82 -6.41
CA THR A 133 0.82 -0.48 -5.86
C THR A 133 1.10 0.52 -6.97
N VAL A 134 0.22 1.52 -7.11
CA VAL A 134 0.61 2.76 -7.77
C VAL A 134 1.53 3.46 -6.77
N GLU A 135 2.80 3.62 -7.10
CA GLU A 135 3.74 4.39 -6.28
C GLU A 135 3.19 5.81 -6.13
N SER A 136 2.43 6.05 -5.07
CA SER A 136 2.04 7.38 -4.66
C SER A 136 3.25 7.95 -3.95
N ALA A 137 3.79 9.04 -4.48
CA ALA A 137 4.94 9.78 -3.97
C ALA A 137 4.66 10.39 -2.58
N VAL A 138 4.53 9.55 -1.57
CA VAL A 138 4.57 9.93 -0.17
C VAL A 138 5.85 9.34 0.40
N ASP A 139 6.93 10.09 0.19
CA ASP A 139 8.22 10.01 0.89
C ASP A 139 8.79 8.60 1.08
N SER A 140 8.99 7.89 -0.02
CA SER A 140 9.83 6.71 -0.09
C SER A 140 11.32 7.08 0.01
N GLN A 141 11.74 7.69 1.12
CA GLN A 141 13.15 7.62 1.46
C GLN A 141 13.42 6.21 1.99
N SER A 142 13.95 5.35 1.13
CA SER A 142 14.53 4.07 1.55
C SER A 142 15.45 4.32 2.76
N PRO A 143 15.54 3.41 3.75
CA PRO A 143 16.52 3.51 4.83
C PRO A 143 17.94 3.82 4.31
N TRP A 144 18.27 3.30 3.12
CA TRP A 144 19.51 3.59 2.42
C TRP A 144 19.63 5.06 1.96
N GLN A 145 18.55 5.67 1.47
CA GLN A 145 18.55 7.08 1.06
C GLN A 145 18.64 8.03 2.27
N ARG A 146 18.03 7.68 3.41
CA ARG A 146 18.20 8.43 4.67
C ARG A 146 19.65 8.39 5.13
N PHE A 147 20.25 7.20 5.13
CA PHE A 147 21.66 7.01 5.45
C PHE A 147 22.57 7.79 4.48
N GLU A 148 22.33 7.74 3.17
CA GLU A 148 23.09 8.52 2.18
C GLU A 148 23.00 10.03 2.42
N GLN A 149 21.82 10.53 2.81
CA GLN A 149 21.61 11.94 3.15
C GLN A 149 22.39 12.35 4.41
N GLU A 150 22.32 11.54 5.48
CA GLU A 150 23.07 11.77 6.73
C GLU A 150 24.58 11.72 6.49
N LEU A 151 25.05 10.73 5.74
CA LEU A 151 26.46 10.58 5.39
C LEU A 151 26.96 11.77 4.55
N SER A 152 26.15 12.24 3.60
CA SER A 152 26.44 13.43 2.79
C SER A 152 26.56 14.70 3.66
N GLN A 153 25.69 14.87 4.65
CA GLN A 153 25.76 15.98 5.59
C GLN A 153 27.02 15.91 6.46
N LEU A 154 27.35 14.72 6.97
CA LEU A 154 28.53 14.49 7.79
C LEU A 154 29.82 14.75 7.01
N LEU A 155 29.86 14.35 5.74
CA LEU A 155 30.96 14.67 4.82
C LEU A 155 31.12 16.16 4.61
N ARG A 156 30.05 16.89 4.26
CA ARG A 156 30.13 18.35 4.08
C ARG A 156 30.60 19.08 5.34
N LYS A 157 30.24 18.56 6.51
CA LYS A 157 30.62 19.15 7.81
C LYS A 157 32.11 18.95 8.14
N HIS A 158 32.67 17.79 7.85
CA HIS A 158 34.04 17.43 8.27
C HIS A 158 35.08 17.44 7.14
N TYR A 159 34.64 17.29 5.89
CA TYR A 159 35.47 17.17 4.69
C TYR A 159 34.79 17.86 3.49
N PRO A 160 34.74 19.21 3.47
CA PRO A 160 33.93 19.98 2.51
C PRO A 160 34.33 19.78 1.04
N ASP A 161 35.59 19.44 0.77
CA ASP A 161 36.11 19.20 -0.58
C ASP A 161 35.98 17.74 -1.04
N MET A 162 35.41 16.85 -0.21
CA MET A 162 35.33 15.42 -0.47
C MET A 162 33.92 15.00 -0.90
N THR A 163 33.85 14.20 -1.96
CA THR A 163 32.60 13.61 -2.48
C THR A 163 32.39 12.19 -1.96
N LEU A 164 31.13 11.72 -1.97
CA LEU A 164 30.78 10.34 -1.60
C LEU A 164 31.52 9.29 -2.44
N ALA A 165 31.70 9.54 -3.74
CA ALA A 165 32.42 8.63 -4.63
C ALA A 165 33.89 8.45 -4.22
N GLN A 166 34.54 9.54 -3.80
CA GLN A 166 35.93 9.51 -3.34
C GLN A 166 36.07 8.82 -1.98
N LEU A 167 35.10 8.98 -1.07
CA LEU A 167 35.05 8.22 0.19
C LEU A 167 34.89 6.73 -0.09
N ALA A 168 33.95 6.35 -0.95
CA ALA A 168 33.69 4.95 -1.30
C ALA A 168 34.94 4.30 -1.91
N GLN A 169 35.63 4.99 -2.81
CA GLN A 169 36.88 4.52 -3.40
C GLN A 169 37.97 4.29 -2.34
N ARG A 170 38.15 5.23 -1.40
CA ARG A 170 39.13 5.07 -0.31
C ARG A 170 38.81 3.96 0.67
N LEU A 171 37.54 3.72 0.95
CA LEU A 171 37.11 2.60 1.81
C LEU A 171 37.33 1.26 1.11
N ALA A 172 37.05 1.18 -0.20
CA ALA A 172 37.31 0.00 -1.00
C ALA A 172 38.82 -0.33 -1.07
N GLU A 173 39.67 0.69 -1.24
CA GLU A 173 41.14 0.54 -1.23
C GLU A 173 41.67 0.04 0.13
N ARG A 174 41.03 0.41 1.25
CA ARG A 174 41.41 -0.06 2.59
C ARG A 174 40.85 -1.41 3.00
N ALA A 175 39.78 -1.87 2.36
CA ALA A 175 39.15 -3.15 2.65
C ALA A 175 39.74 -4.32 1.84
N GLY A 176 40.62 -4.02 0.87
CA GLY A 176 41.31 -4.99 0.01
C GLY A 176 42.69 -5.44 0.49
N ASP A 177 43.14 -4.98 1.67
CA ASP A 177 44.33 -5.43 2.41
C ASP A 177 43.91 -6.24 3.65
#